data_AF-A0A7Y5KSB3-F1
#
_entry.id   AF-A0A7Y5KSB3-F1
#
_cell.length_a   1.000
_cell.length_b   1.000
_cell.length_c   1.000
_cell.angle_alpha   90.00
_cell.angle_beta   90.00
_cell.angle_gamma   90.00
#
_symmetry.space_group_name_H-M   'P 1'
#
loop_
_entity.id
_entity.type
_entity.pdbx_description
1 polymer ?
#
loop_
_entity_poly.entity_id
_entity_poly.type
_entity_poly.pdbx_seq_one_letter_code
_entity_poly.pdbx_strand_id
1 'polypeptide(L)'
;MLKPGSCVSFYFGDQLRVSPDATVARVALRAILQTEPDAVLGILPGEGVLTVKVSNVSIEDLDEELESVANASMLLFGPFPPRQNDGISAVTLDLPDADGIVRAHPH
;
A
#
# COMPACT_ATOMS: atom_id res chain seq x y z
N MET A 1 7.02 -9.54 -8.91
CA MET A 1 7.96 -10.26 -8.01
C MET A 1 8.58 -9.25 -7.07
N LEU A 2 8.61 -9.53 -5.77
CA LEU A 2 9.28 -8.69 -4.78
C LEU A 2 10.80 -8.80 -4.97
N LYS A 3 11.52 -7.68 -4.91
CA LYS A 3 12.97 -7.67 -5.09
C LYS A 3 13.67 -7.96 -3.76
N PRO A 4 14.84 -8.59 -3.79
CA PRO A 4 15.70 -8.66 -2.61
C PRO A 4 15.95 -7.24 -2.05
N GLY A 5 15.96 -7.10 -0.72
CA GLY A 5 16.06 -5.81 -0.03
C GLY A 5 14.76 -4.99 0.05
N SER A 6 13.63 -5.49 -0.48
CA SER A 6 12.35 -4.78 -0.37
C SER A 6 11.79 -4.83 1.05
N CYS A 7 11.16 -3.74 1.47
CA CYS A 7 10.33 -3.70 2.66
C CYS A 7 8.92 -4.26 2.34
N VAL A 8 8.43 -5.20 3.14
CA VAL A 8 7.14 -5.88 2.96
C VAL A 8 6.35 -5.82 4.26
N SER A 9 5.12 -5.33 4.20
CA SER A 9 4.24 -5.28 5.37
C SER A 9 3.05 -6.23 5.23
N PHE A 10 2.78 -6.97 6.31
CA PHE A 10 1.64 -7.86 6.47
C PHE A 10 0.64 -7.21 7.41
N TYR A 11 -0.50 -6.78 6.87
CA TYR A 11 -1.54 -6.12 7.65
C TYR A 11 -2.36 -7.12 8.48
N PHE A 12 -2.77 -6.68 9.65
CA PHE A 12 -3.72 -7.40 10.50
C PHE A 12 -5.12 -6.79 10.39
N GLY A 13 -6.15 -7.63 10.49
CA GLY A 13 -7.54 -7.18 10.52
C GLY A 13 -8.02 -6.56 9.20
N ASP A 14 -8.74 -5.45 9.31
CA ASP A 14 -9.47 -4.75 8.25
C ASP A 14 -8.81 -3.42 7.82
N GLN A 15 -7.50 -3.29 8.06
CA GLN A 15 -6.73 -2.09 7.75
C GLN A 15 -6.69 -1.79 6.24
N LEU A 16 -6.69 -2.83 5.41
CA LEU A 16 -6.82 -2.69 3.96
C LEU A 16 -8.27 -2.94 3.54
N ARG A 17 -8.77 -2.04 2.71
CA ARG A 17 -10.12 -2.10 2.12
C ARG A 17 -10.02 -2.33 0.63
N VAL A 18 -11.04 -2.99 0.07
CA VAL A 18 -11.17 -3.22 -1.36
C VAL A 18 -12.45 -2.58 -1.86
N SER A 19 -12.39 -1.84 -2.97
CA SER A 19 -13.56 -1.23 -3.60
C SER A 19 -13.42 -1.22 -5.13
N PRO A 20 -14.47 -1.58 -5.89
CA PRO A 20 -14.51 -1.32 -7.33
C PRO A 20 -14.81 0.16 -7.65
N ASP A 21 -15.25 0.95 -6.65
CA ASP A 21 -15.61 2.36 -6.83
C ASP A 21 -14.45 3.27 -6.41
N ALA A 22 -13.89 3.98 -7.40
CA ALA A 22 -12.82 4.96 -7.22
C ALA A 22 -13.25 6.18 -6.39
N THR A 23 -14.53 6.55 -6.39
CA THR A 23 -15.07 7.64 -5.58
C THR A 23 -15.04 7.26 -4.09
N VAL A 24 -15.43 6.03 -3.77
CA VAL A 24 -15.34 5.49 -2.40
C VAL A 24 -13.89 5.44 -1.93
N ALA A 25 -12.98 4.94 -2.79
CA ALA A 25 -11.56 4.91 -2.50
C ALA A 25 -10.99 6.33 -2.25
N ARG A 26 -11.38 7.30 -3.09
CA ARG A 26 -10.97 8.72 -2.95
C ARG A 26 -11.38 9.31 -1.60
N VAL A 27 -12.65 9.15 -1.22
CA VAL A 27 -13.15 9.69 0.06
C VAL A 27 -12.42 9.05 1.23
N ALA A 28 -12.20 7.73 1.20
CA ALA A 28 -11.51 7.03 2.26
C ALA A 28 -10.02 7.39 2.36
N LEU A 29 -9.32 7.48 1.22
CA LEU A 29 -7.90 7.87 1.17
C LEU A 29 -7.69 9.29 1.68
N ARG A 30 -8.57 10.24 1.32
CA ARG A 30 -8.53 11.60 1.88
C ARG A 30 -8.70 11.59 3.40
N ALA A 31 -9.62 10.79 3.92
CA ALA A 31 -9.82 10.67 5.37
C ALA A 31 -8.59 10.09 6.08
N ILE A 32 -7.93 9.09 5.48
CA ILE A 32 -6.68 8.51 6.01
C ILE A 32 -5.57 9.56 6.03
N LEU A 33 -5.36 10.28 4.91
CA LEU A 33 -4.29 11.27 4.76
C LEU A 33 -4.50 12.56 5.57
N GLN A 34 -5.66 12.72 6.20
CA GLN A 34 -5.87 13.80 7.19
C GLN A 34 -5.24 13.48 8.55
N THR A 35 -5.03 12.21 8.87
CA THR A 35 -4.52 11.76 10.18
C THR A 35 -3.19 11.02 10.08
N GLU A 36 -2.88 10.47 8.92
CA GLU A 36 -1.66 9.71 8.65
C GLU A 36 -0.82 10.41 7.58
N PRO A 37 0.52 10.33 7.64
CA PRO A 37 1.39 10.96 6.66
C PRO A 37 1.33 10.28 5.28
N ASP A 38 1.04 8.98 5.25
CA ASP A 38 1.10 8.14 4.06
C ASP A 38 -0.07 7.15 4.01
N ALA A 39 -0.50 6.83 2.79
CA ALA A 39 -1.50 5.81 2.51
C ALA A 39 -1.02 4.85 1.43
N VAL A 40 -1.54 3.63 1.47
CA VAL A 40 -1.39 2.63 0.42
C VAL A 40 -2.57 2.75 -0.53
N LEU A 41 -2.25 2.79 -1.82
CA LEU A 41 -3.15 2.52 -2.93
C LEU A 41 -2.61 1.32 -3.70
N GLY A 42 -3.47 0.52 -4.30
CA GLY A 42 -3.10 -0.64 -5.11
C GLY A 42 -4.25 -1.07 -6.01
N ILE A 43 -3.96 -1.91 -7.00
CA ILE A 43 -4.96 -2.42 -7.94
C ILE A 43 -5.05 -3.95 -7.84
N LEU A 44 -6.26 -4.46 -8.00
CA LEU A 44 -6.57 -5.89 -8.00
C LEU A 44 -7.03 -6.25 -9.43
N PRO A 45 -6.13 -6.78 -10.27
CA PRO A 45 -6.51 -7.40 -11.54
C PRO A 45 -7.51 -8.54 -11.28
N GLY A 46 -8.64 -8.53 -11.99
CA GLY A 46 -9.71 -9.52 -11.81
C GLY A 46 -9.30 -10.99 -12.05
N GLU A 47 -8.10 -11.26 -12.55
CA GLU A 47 -7.57 -12.60 -12.84
C GLU A 47 -6.83 -13.26 -11.66
N GLY A 48 -6.98 -12.74 -10.44
CA GLY A 48 -6.44 -13.39 -9.23
C GLY A 48 -4.94 -13.20 -8.99
N VAL A 49 -4.25 -12.43 -9.86
CA VAL A 49 -2.90 -11.93 -9.58
C VAL A 49 -3.03 -10.56 -8.95
N LEU A 50 -2.81 -10.46 -7.64
CA LEU A 50 -2.75 -9.19 -6.94
C LEU A 50 -1.51 -8.41 -7.40
N THR A 51 -1.72 -7.35 -8.19
CA THR A 51 -0.68 -6.39 -8.57
C THR A 51 -0.79 -5.15 -7.68
N VAL A 52 -0.25 -5.22 -6.46
CA VAL A 52 -0.19 -4.03 -5.61
C VAL A 52 0.88 -3.09 -6.15
N LYS A 53 0.47 -2.04 -6.88
CA LYS A 53 1.30 -0.85 -7.07
C LYS A 53 1.17 -0.03 -5.78
N VAL A 54 1.99 -0.31 -4.78
CA VAL A 54 2.06 0.52 -3.55
C VAL A 54 2.70 1.84 -3.92
N SER A 55 1.89 2.86 -4.15
CA SER A 55 2.34 4.25 -4.13
C SER A 55 2.15 4.75 -2.70
N ASN A 56 3.18 5.36 -2.10
CA ASN A 56 2.95 6.24 -0.95
C ASN A 56 2.29 7.49 -1.52
N VAL A 57 0.98 7.59 -1.35
CA VAL A 57 0.21 8.68 -1.94
C VAL A 57 0.15 9.83 -0.95
N SER A 58 0.72 10.97 -1.32
CA SER A 58 0.50 12.22 -0.58
C SER A 58 -0.89 12.78 -0.89
N ILE A 59 -1.42 13.65 -0.03
CA ILE A 59 -2.71 14.30 -0.30
C ILE A 59 -2.69 15.16 -1.58
N GLU A 60 -1.51 15.66 -1.94
CA GLU A 60 -1.28 16.53 -3.09
C GLU A 60 -1.33 15.74 -4.41
N ASP A 61 -0.81 14.50 -4.40
CA ASP A 61 -0.73 13.64 -5.58
C ASP A 61 -1.91 12.67 -5.73
N LEU A 62 -2.84 12.67 -4.75
CA LEU A 62 -3.92 11.69 -4.68
C LEU A 62 -4.83 11.69 -5.92
N ASP A 63 -5.15 12.87 -6.45
CA ASP A 63 -6.04 12.95 -7.61
C ASP A 63 -5.34 12.40 -8.88
N GLU A 64 -4.04 12.68 -9.06
CA GLU A 64 -3.23 12.14 -10.17
C GLU A 64 -3.06 10.61 -10.07
N GLU A 65 -2.74 10.10 -8.88
CA GLU A 65 -2.57 8.66 -8.68
C GLU A 65 -3.89 7.90 -8.90
N LEU A 66 -5.03 8.46 -8.48
CA LEU A 66 -6.35 7.86 -8.74
C LEU A 66 -6.74 7.89 -10.23
N GLU A 67 -6.38 8.94 -10.95
CA GLU A 67 -6.56 8.98 -12.41
C GLU A 67 -5.75 7.90 -13.11
N SER A 68 -4.53 7.63 -12.63
CA SER A 68 -3.67 6.57 -13.19
C SER A 68 -4.25 5.16 -13.05
N VAL A 69 -5.17 4.95 -12.10
CA VAL A 69 -5.82 3.66 -11.81
C VAL A 69 -7.34 3.68 -12.08
N ALA A 70 -7.86 4.70 -12.77
CA ALA A 70 -9.30 4.85 -12.98
C ALA A 70 -9.97 3.67 -13.73
N ASN A 71 -9.20 2.93 -14.53
CA ASN A 71 -9.67 1.75 -15.27
C ASN A 71 -9.49 0.43 -14.49
N ALA A 72 -9.01 0.49 -13.24
CA ALA A 72 -8.82 -0.71 -12.43
C ALA A 72 -10.17 -1.32 -12.04
N SER A 73 -10.25 -2.64 -12.09
CA SER A 73 -11.47 -3.39 -11.74
C SER A 73 -11.79 -3.29 -10.24
N MET A 74 -10.75 -3.25 -9.43
CA MET A 74 -10.80 -3.23 -7.97
C MET A 74 -9.58 -2.44 -7.46
N LEU A 75 -9.83 -1.56 -6.51
CA LEU A 75 -8.81 -0.80 -5.78
C LEU A 75 -8.63 -1.41 -4.40
N LEU A 76 -7.38 -1.54 -3.97
CA LEU A 76 -6.97 -1.87 -2.61
C LEU A 76 -6.41 -0.61 -1.98
N PHE A 77 -6.86 -0.22 -0.78
CA PHE A 77 -6.34 0.98 -0.12
C PHE A 77 -6.43 0.90 1.40
N GLY A 78 -5.59 1.68 2.08
CA GLY A 78 -5.55 1.75 3.55
C GLY A 78 -4.40 2.63 4.05
N PRO A 79 -4.23 2.77 5.37
CA PRO A 79 -3.09 3.49 5.92
C PRO A 79 -1.77 2.78 5.57
N PHE A 80 -0.71 3.54 5.38
CA PHE A 80 0.63 2.97 5.37
C PHE A 80 0.93 2.44 6.78
N PRO A 81 1.56 1.26 6.95
CA PRO A 81 1.86 0.71 8.26
C PRO A 81 3.29 1.14 8.63
N PRO A 82 3.50 2.23 9.38
CA PRO A 82 4.84 2.59 9.79
C PRO A 82 5.41 1.49 10.69
N ARG A 83 6.71 1.23 10.62
CA ARG A 83 7.38 0.19 11.44
C ARG A 83 7.10 0.30 12.94
N GLN A 84 6.86 1.52 13.43
CA GLN A 84 6.49 1.76 14.83
C GLN A 84 5.16 1.11 15.23
N ASN A 85 4.32 0.73 14.26
CA ASN A 85 3.05 0.04 14.45
C ASN A 85 3.17 -1.49 14.25
N ASP A 86 4.40 -2.01 14.11
CA ASP A 86 4.63 -3.44 14.02
C ASP A 86 4.14 -4.16 15.29
N GLY A 87 3.37 -5.23 15.10
CA GLY A 87 2.71 -5.98 16.18
C GLY A 87 1.36 -5.41 16.64
N ILE A 88 0.93 -4.25 16.11
CA ILE A 88 -0.37 -3.64 16.40
C ILE A 88 -1.31 -3.81 15.21
N SER A 89 -0.98 -3.20 14.08
CA SER A 89 -1.83 -3.17 12.88
C SER A 89 -1.18 -3.84 11.66
N ALA A 90 0.13 -4.08 11.72
CA ALA A 90 0.86 -4.83 10.71
C ALA A 90 2.13 -5.48 11.29
N VAL A 91 2.85 -6.25 10.48
CA VAL A 91 4.25 -6.61 10.70
C VAL A 91 5.03 -6.30 9.43
N THR A 92 6.11 -5.56 9.57
CA THR A 92 6.98 -5.15 8.47
C THR A 92 8.29 -5.94 8.49
N LEU A 93 8.69 -6.47 7.34
CA LEU A 93 9.87 -7.30 7.16
C LEU A 93 10.72 -6.77 6.00
N ASP A 94 12.03 -6.73 6.17
CA ASP A 94 12.95 -6.56 5.05
C ASP A 94 13.23 -7.92 4.43
N LEU A 95 12.99 -8.04 3.13
CA LEU A 95 13.40 -9.23 2.40
C LEU A 95 14.93 -9.28 2.31
N PRO A 96 15.54 -10.45 2.54
CA PRO A 96 16.98 -10.61 2.34
C PRO A 96 17.35 -10.29 0.89
N ASP A 97 18.58 -9.82 0.70
CA ASP A 97 19.21 -9.66 -0.60
C ASP A 97 19.36 -11.03 -1.30
N ALA A 98 19.74 -11.04 -2.58
CA ALA A 98 19.84 -12.28 -3.37
C ALA A 98 20.86 -13.28 -2.79
N ASP A 99 21.77 -12.80 -1.95
CA ASP A 99 22.77 -13.58 -1.21
C ASP A 99 22.28 -14.06 0.17
N GLY A 100 21.00 -13.83 0.50
CA GLY A 100 20.37 -14.26 1.75
C GLY A 100 20.64 -13.33 2.94
N ILE A 101 21.30 -12.18 2.73
CA ILE A 101 21.65 -11.25 3.80
C ILE A 101 20.62 -10.13 3.88
N VAL A 102 20.12 -9.86 5.08
CA VAL A 102 19.29 -8.67 5.35
C VAL A 102 20.20 -7.49 5.60
N ARG A 103 20.20 -6.51 4.69
CA ARG A 103 20.92 -5.25 4.83
C ARG A 103 19.92 -4.13 5.03
N ALA A 104 20.23 -3.20 5.93
CA ALA A 104 19.50 -1.94 6.01
C ALA A 104 19.85 -1.12 4.76
N HIS A 105 18.96 -1.12 3.75
CA HIS A 105 19.10 -0.20 2.64
C HIS A 105 18.69 1.20 3.13
N PRO A 106 19.52 2.24 2.92
CA PRO A 106 19.12 3.60 3.24
C PRO A 106 17.92 3.97 2.36
N HIS A 107 16.85 4.41 3.02
CA HIS A 107 15.64 4.93 2.38
C HIS A 107 15.95 6.16 1.52
#